data_AF-A0AAU9ER84-F1
#
_entry.id   AF-A0AAU9ER84-F1
#
_cell.length_a   1.000
_cell.length_b   1.000
_cell.length_c   1.000
_cell.angle_alpha   90.00
_cell.angle_beta   90.00
_cell.angle_gamma   90.00
#
_symmetry.space_group_name_H-M   'P 1'
#
loop_
_entity.id
_entity.type
_entity.pdbx_description
1 polymer ?
#
loop_
_entity_poly.entity_id
_entity_poly.type
_entity_poly.pdbx_seq_one_letter_code
_entity_poly.pdbx_strand_id
1 'polypeptide(L)'
;MDSGLDPRGKNLLRIFFDDNQMVYGKAKCLPKDVEVIPIRLTRNLRNTKRIHEFIQIHYRGYTVDAIGPEGVEVKWIEAQTIGTLRRRIIGYTTKLVSTEDISAESIAILVPSEDMLETIAPEGMVGALVASRCDSPKDGSVVVDTIRRFKGLERPVVILAATTEIGESRELPYVAISRACTHLIVVGPADMLKWLRGQE
;
A
#
# COMPACT_ATOMS: atom_id res chain seq x y z
N MET A 1 -12.87 26.81 13.08
CA MET A 1 -12.59 25.65 12.20
C MET A 1 -13.53 25.61 11.02
N ASP A 2 -14.83 25.83 11.20
CA ASP A 2 -15.84 25.69 10.14
C ASP A 2 -15.72 26.68 8.96
N SER A 3 -15.20 27.90 9.16
CA SER A 3 -15.00 28.86 8.07
C SER A 3 -13.98 28.41 7.02
N GLY A 4 -12.97 27.62 7.40
CA GLY A 4 -11.99 27.03 6.47
C GLY A 4 -12.56 25.89 5.62
N LEU A 5 -13.66 25.28 6.08
CA LEU A 5 -14.36 24.19 5.40
C LEU A 5 -15.67 24.63 4.73
N ASP A 6 -16.05 25.91 4.78
CA ASP A 6 -17.24 26.41 4.09
C ASP A 6 -17.11 26.17 2.58
N PRO A 7 -17.98 25.33 1.97
CA PRO A 7 -17.95 25.08 0.53
C PRO A 7 -18.33 26.32 -0.30
N ARG A 8 -18.89 27.37 0.32
CA ARG A 8 -19.33 28.62 -0.33
C ARG A 8 -18.29 29.74 -0.26
N GLY A 9 -17.15 29.51 0.40
CA GLY A 9 -16.07 30.49 0.47
C GLY A 9 -15.43 30.73 -0.91
N LYS A 10 -15.49 31.96 -1.41
CA LYS A 10 -14.82 32.35 -2.67
C LYS A 10 -13.31 32.46 -2.45
N ASN A 11 -12.51 32.02 -3.41
CA ASN A 11 -11.03 32.11 -3.43
C ASN A 11 -10.28 31.37 -2.29
N LEU A 12 -10.79 30.21 -1.85
CA LEU A 12 -10.11 29.36 -0.85
C LEU A 12 -9.19 28.32 -1.52
N LEU A 13 -7.91 28.32 -1.16
CA LEU A 13 -6.97 27.25 -1.48
C LEU A 13 -6.90 26.26 -0.31
N ARG A 14 -7.20 24.99 -0.55
CA ARG A 14 -7.07 23.90 0.44
C ARG A 14 -5.95 22.96 0.03
N ILE A 15 -5.07 22.66 0.97
CA ILE A 15 -3.90 21.82 0.72
C ILE A 15 -3.97 20.61 1.62
N PHE A 16 -3.93 19.42 1.00
CA PHE A 16 -3.85 18.13 1.69
C PHE A 16 -2.47 17.55 1.41
N PHE A 17 -1.77 17.11 2.46
CA PHE A 17 -0.37 16.76 2.37
C PHE A 17 0.01 15.69 3.40
N ASP A 18 0.87 14.74 2.99
CA ASP A 18 1.45 13.69 3.84
C ASP A 18 2.92 13.49 3.44
N ASP A 19 3.83 13.93 4.30
CA ASP A 19 5.28 13.82 4.15
C ASP A 19 5.76 12.36 3.99
N ASN A 20 5.02 11.40 4.55
CA ASN A 20 5.40 9.99 4.51
C ASN A 20 5.08 9.32 3.17
N GLN A 21 4.38 10.00 2.24
CA GLN A 21 4.09 9.44 0.91
C GLN A 21 4.99 10.00 -0.20
N MET A 22 6.14 10.57 0.14
CA MET A 22 7.05 11.21 -0.81
C MET A 22 7.89 10.23 -1.65
N VAL A 23 7.23 9.43 -2.48
CA VAL A 23 7.94 8.45 -3.32
C VAL A 23 8.57 9.09 -4.58
N TYR A 24 8.03 10.16 -5.15
CA TYR A 24 8.53 10.77 -6.41
C TYR A 24 9.62 11.86 -6.25
N GLY A 25 10.18 12.06 -5.04
CA GLY A 25 11.43 12.79 -4.82
C GLY A 25 11.43 14.33 -4.95
N LYS A 26 10.29 15.03 -5.10
CA LYS A 26 10.32 16.47 -5.50
C LYS A 26 9.43 17.50 -4.78
N ALA A 27 8.75 17.21 -3.68
CA ALA A 27 7.99 18.25 -2.95
C ALA A 27 8.40 18.32 -1.49
N LYS A 28 9.49 19.05 -1.18
CA LYS A 28 10.05 19.10 0.18
C LYS A 28 9.29 20.01 1.15
N CYS A 29 8.40 20.88 0.67
CA CYS A 29 7.62 21.76 1.52
C CYS A 29 6.56 22.50 0.70
N LEU A 30 5.55 23.01 1.39
CA LEU A 30 4.70 24.08 0.86
C LEU A 30 5.55 25.34 0.61
N PRO A 31 5.19 26.19 -0.38
CA PRO A 31 5.87 27.45 -0.58
C PRO A 31 5.91 28.24 0.74
N LYS A 32 7.08 28.79 1.08
CA LYS A 32 7.30 29.48 2.38
C LYS A 32 6.34 30.65 2.62
N ASP A 33 5.81 31.21 1.53
CA ASP A 33 4.90 32.36 1.54
C ASP A 33 3.44 31.95 1.84
N VAL A 34 3.18 30.65 2.01
CA VAL A 34 1.87 30.12 2.39
C VAL A 34 1.88 29.88 3.90
N GLU A 35 1.42 30.87 4.68
CA GLU A 35 1.11 30.68 6.09
C GLU A 35 -0.15 29.83 6.23
N VAL A 36 0.03 28.53 6.48
CA VAL A 36 -1.05 27.60 6.81
C VAL A 36 -0.93 27.12 8.23
N ILE A 37 -2.03 27.19 8.98
CA ILE A 37 -2.16 26.49 10.26
C ILE A 37 -2.50 25.02 9.92
N PRO A 38 -1.59 24.05 10.14
CA PRO A 38 -1.84 22.68 9.77
C PRO A 38 -2.91 22.08 10.68
N ILE A 39 -4.00 21.60 10.09
CA ILE A 39 -4.97 20.75 10.79
C ILE A 39 -4.49 19.31 10.67
N ARG A 40 -4.05 18.74 11.79
CA ARG A 40 -3.55 17.35 11.84
C ARG A 40 -4.71 16.36 11.95
N LEU A 41 -4.68 15.33 11.13
CA LEU A 41 -5.66 14.24 11.17
C LEU A 41 -5.05 13.07 11.95
N THR A 42 -5.41 12.93 13.22
CA THR A 42 -4.83 11.94 14.13
C THR A 42 -5.56 10.60 14.14
N ARG A 43 -6.53 10.39 13.26
CA ARG A 43 -7.44 9.24 13.28
C ARG A 43 -7.38 8.50 11.93
N ASN A 44 -6.82 7.29 11.91
CA ASN A 44 -6.85 6.40 10.75
C ASN A 44 -8.17 5.62 10.74
N LEU A 45 -8.92 5.79 9.65
CA LEU A 45 -10.18 5.09 9.37
C LEU A 45 -10.08 4.13 8.17
N ARG A 46 -8.90 4.05 7.54
CA ARG A 46 -8.67 3.30 6.29
C ARG A 46 -8.35 1.84 6.57
N ASN A 47 -7.42 1.61 7.50
CA ASN A 47 -6.80 0.31 7.72
C ASN A 47 -7.31 -0.31 9.02
N THR A 48 -7.26 -1.64 9.12
CA THR A 48 -7.46 -2.36 10.37
C THR A 48 -6.35 -2.05 11.38
N LYS A 49 -6.62 -2.25 12.67
CA LYS A 49 -5.63 -2.02 13.74
C LYS A 49 -4.36 -2.85 13.55
N ARG A 50 -4.50 -4.12 13.18
CA ARG A 50 -3.36 -5.01 12.91
C ARG A 50 -2.48 -4.56 11.76
N ILE A 51 -3.06 -3.96 10.72
CA ILE A 51 -2.25 -3.38 9.63
C ILE A 51 -1.58 -2.09 10.10
N HIS A 52 -2.31 -1.26 10.87
CA HIS A 52 -1.80 0.00 11.39
C HIS A 52 -0.57 -0.16 12.27
N GLU A 53 -0.47 -1.23 13.08
CA GLU A 53 0.73 -1.56 13.86
C GLU A 53 2.00 -1.57 13.00
N PHE A 54 1.95 -2.19 11.82
CA PHE A 54 3.09 -2.22 10.91
C PHE A 54 3.28 -0.92 10.13
N ILE A 55 2.21 -0.18 9.85
CA ILE A 55 2.32 1.17 9.26
C ILE A 55 3.12 2.09 10.18
N GLN A 56 2.88 2.03 11.49
CA GLN A 56 3.53 2.91 12.47
C GLN A 56 5.05 2.74 12.53
N ILE A 57 5.58 1.55 12.23
CA ILE A 57 7.02 1.27 12.20
C ILE A 57 7.73 2.15 11.15
N HIS A 58 7.07 2.36 10.02
CA HIS A 58 7.64 3.09 8.87
C HIS A 58 7.19 4.55 8.82
N TYR A 59 6.20 4.92 9.64
CA TYR A 59 5.65 6.26 9.74
C TYR A 59 6.54 7.19 10.58
N ARG A 60 6.69 8.45 10.14
CA ARG A 60 7.28 9.53 10.92
C ARG A 60 6.31 10.68 11.04
N GLY A 61 6.08 11.13 12.27
CA GLY A 61 5.21 12.26 12.52
C GLY A 61 4.58 12.19 13.89
N TYR A 62 3.37 12.74 13.96
CA TYR A 62 2.56 12.74 15.18
C TYR A 62 1.80 11.42 15.33
N THR A 63 1.42 11.07 16.55
CA THR A 63 0.66 9.84 16.80
C THR A 63 -0.65 9.82 16.02
N VAL A 64 -0.91 8.69 15.35
CA VAL A 64 -2.16 8.42 14.65
C VAL A 64 -2.81 7.19 15.27
N ASP A 65 -4.07 7.31 15.68
CA ASP A 65 -4.86 6.23 16.27
C ASP A 65 -5.63 5.46 15.19
N ALA A 66 -5.58 4.13 15.22
CA ALA A 66 -6.43 3.28 14.41
C ALA A 66 -7.81 3.07 15.06
N ILE A 67 -8.85 3.55 14.39
CA ILE A 67 -10.24 3.47 14.87
C ILE A 67 -11.05 2.42 14.11
N GLY A 68 -10.45 1.83 13.06
CA GLY A 68 -11.02 0.68 12.38
C GLY A 68 -11.15 -0.56 13.29
N PRO A 69 -11.77 -1.62 12.77
CA PRO A 69 -11.85 -2.90 13.46
C PRO A 69 -10.45 -3.51 13.64
N GLU A 70 -10.35 -4.51 14.52
CA GLU A 70 -9.10 -5.22 14.79
C GLU A 70 -8.48 -5.80 13.52
N GLY A 71 -9.31 -6.42 12.68
CA GLY A 71 -8.91 -7.04 11.42
C GLY A 71 -8.30 -8.44 11.57
N VAL A 72 -7.93 -9.02 10.44
CA VAL A 72 -7.24 -10.31 10.37
C VAL A 72 -5.73 -10.11 10.54
N GLU A 73 -5.02 -11.16 10.95
CA GLU A 73 -3.57 -11.14 11.07
C GLU A 73 -2.90 -10.84 9.72
N VAL A 74 -1.84 -10.03 9.76
CA VAL A 74 -0.97 -9.84 8.59
C VAL A 74 -0.21 -11.12 8.33
N LYS A 75 -0.31 -11.63 7.09
CA LYS A 75 0.41 -12.85 6.70
C LYS A 75 1.78 -12.48 6.18
N TRP A 76 2.79 -13.18 6.68
CA TRP A 76 4.18 -13.01 6.26
C TRP A 76 4.68 -14.35 5.74
N ILE A 77 5.09 -14.38 4.48
CA ILE A 77 5.42 -15.62 3.78
C ILE A 77 6.84 -15.51 3.27
N GLU A 78 7.69 -16.38 3.81
CA GLU A 78 9.08 -16.43 3.40
C GLU A 78 9.22 -16.98 1.97
N ALA A 79 10.01 -16.27 1.18
CA ALA A 79 10.39 -16.66 -0.17
C ALA A 79 11.80 -16.13 -0.48
N GLN A 80 12.78 -17.04 -0.51
CA GLN A 80 14.19 -16.69 -0.66
C GLN A 80 14.60 -16.38 -2.10
N THR A 81 13.86 -16.90 -3.08
CA THR A 81 14.14 -16.67 -4.51
C THR A 81 12.94 -16.03 -5.19
N ILE A 82 13.20 -15.28 -6.26
CA ILE A 82 12.16 -14.66 -7.08
C ILE A 82 11.15 -15.69 -7.62
N GLY A 83 11.62 -16.88 -8.03
CA GLY A 83 10.73 -17.96 -8.47
C GLY A 83 9.82 -18.48 -7.35
N THR A 84 10.33 -18.62 -6.12
CA THR A 84 9.51 -18.99 -4.97
C THR A 84 8.53 -17.88 -4.58
N LEU A 85 8.96 -16.62 -4.65
CA LEU A 85 8.14 -15.45 -4.35
C LEU A 85 6.94 -15.40 -5.31
N ARG A 86 7.19 -15.50 -6.62
CA ARG A 86 6.15 -15.57 -7.64
C ARG A 86 5.16 -16.71 -7.37
N ARG A 87 5.66 -17.92 -7.11
CA ARG A 87 4.81 -19.09 -6.83
C ARG A 87 3.93 -18.88 -5.60
N ARG A 88 4.48 -18.28 -4.54
CA ARG A 88 3.72 -17.98 -3.31
C ARG A 88 2.65 -16.93 -3.56
N ILE A 89 2.97 -15.85 -4.28
CA ILE A 89 1.99 -14.83 -4.68
C ILE A 89 0.86 -15.48 -5.47
N ILE A 90 1.16 -16.20 -6.56
CA ILE A 90 0.14 -16.89 -7.38
C ILE A 90 -0.72 -17.83 -6.53
N GLY A 91 -0.10 -18.65 -5.67
CA GLY A 91 -0.81 -19.60 -4.83
C GLY A 91 -1.77 -18.93 -3.86
N TYR A 92 -1.35 -17.83 -3.22
CA TYR A 92 -2.20 -17.08 -2.31
C TYR A 92 -3.31 -16.31 -3.03
N THR A 93 -3.01 -15.65 -4.15
CA THR A 93 -4.03 -14.98 -4.97
C THR A 93 -5.10 -15.98 -5.42
N THR A 94 -4.68 -17.15 -5.92
CA THR A 94 -5.61 -18.20 -6.35
C THR A 94 -6.45 -18.72 -5.19
N LYS A 95 -5.84 -18.93 -4.01
CA LYS A 95 -6.58 -19.35 -2.81
C LYS A 95 -7.64 -18.33 -2.39
N LEU A 96 -7.30 -17.05 -2.40
CA LEU A 96 -8.23 -15.97 -2.03
C LEU A 96 -9.45 -15.96 -2.96
N VAL A 97 -9.22 -16.04 -4.28
CA VAL A 97 -10.30 -15.99 -5.26
C VAL A 97 -11.11 -17.29 -5.28
N SER A 98 -10.45 -18.45 -5.37
CA SER A 98 -11.14 -19.73 -5.61
C SER A 98 -11.62 -20.44 -4.35
N THR A 99 -10.99 -20.23 -3.20
CA THR A 99 -11.33 -20.93 -1.94
C THR A 99 -12.01 -20.02 -0.94
N GLU A 100 -11.61 -18.75 -0.87
CA GLU A 100 -12.13 -17.78 0.10
C GLU A 100 -13.18 -16.84 -0.51
N ASP A 101 -13.54 -17.04 -1.79
CA ASP A 101 -14.57 -16.30 -2.55
C ASP A 101 -14.35 -14.77 -2.53
N ILE A 102 -13.09 -14.34 -2.50
CA ILE A 102 -12.73 -12.93 -2.56
C ILE A 102 -12.74 -12.50 -4.03
N SER A 103 -13.52 -11.47 -4.35
CA SER A 103 -13.51 -10.86 -5.68
C SER A 103 -12.10 -10.42 -6.08
N ALA A 104 -11.67 -10.79 -7.29
CA ALA A 104 -10.36 -10.44 -7.84
C ALA A 104 -10.11 -8.92 -7.82
N GLU A 105 -11.15 -8.11 -8.03
CA GLU A 105 -11.10 -6.65 -8.02
C GLU A 105 -10.80 -6.06 -6.63
N SER A 106 -11.01 -6.85 -5.57
CA SER A 106 -10.68 -6.47 -4.20
C SER A 106 -9.22 -6.74 -3.84
N ILE A 107 -8.45 -7.32 -4.77
CA ILE A 107 -7.05 -7.70 -4.57
C ILE A 107 -6.15 -6.78 -5.39
N ALA A 108 -5.13 -6.20 -4.74
CA ALA A 108 -4.00 -5.58 -5.42
C ALA A 108 -2.70 -6.31 -5.07
N ILE A 109 -1.85 -6.52 -6.07
CA ILE A 109 -0.49 -7.03 -5.89
C ILE A 109 0.48 -5.87 -6.16
N LEU A 110 1.24 -5.51 -5.13
CA LEU A 110 2.16 -4.38 -5.19
C LEU A 110 3.59 -4.86 -5.27
N VAL A 111 4.32 -4.32 -6.24
CA VAL A 111 5.72 -4.64 -6.50
C VAL A 111 6.57 -3.36 -6.46
N PRO A 112 7.89 -3.45 -6.18
CA PRO A 112 8.71 -2.23 -6.09
C PRO A 112 9.14 -1.68 -7.45
N SER A 113 9.19 -2.50 -8.50
CA SER A 113 9.71 -2.15 -9.83
C SER A 113 8.87 -2.75 -10.96
N GLU A 114 9.00 -2.20 -12.18
CA GLU A 114 8.36 -2.75 -13.39
C GLU A 114 8.93 -4.12 -13.77
N ASP A 115 10.22 -4.37 -13.55
CA ASP A 115 10.84 -5.69 -13.80
C ASP A 115 10.23 -6.78 -12.91
N MET A 116 9.97 -6.44 -11.63
CA MET A 116 9.25 -7.32 -10.73
C MET A 116 7.79 -7.50 -11.15
N LEU A 117 7.16 -6.48 -11.73
CA LEU A 117 5.81 -6.61 -12.26
C LEU A 117 5.73 -7.63 -13.38
N GLU A 118 6.61 -7.53 -14.38
CA GLU A 118 6.68 -8.48 -15.49
C GLU A 118 7.01 -9.89 -14.99
N THR A 119 7.81 -9.99 -13.93
CA THR A 119 8.10 -11.27 -13.30
C THR A 119 6.89 -11.87 -12.59
N ILE A 120 6.04 -11.07 -11.95
CA ILE A 120 4.87 -11.56 -11.22
C ILE A 120 3.68 -11.83 -12.14
N ALA A 121 3.45 -10.93 -13.11
CA ALA A 121 2.30 -10.92 -13.98
C ALA A 121 2.69 -10.80 -15.46
N PRO A 122 3.51 -11.72 -16.00
CA PRO A 122 3.89 -11.65 -17.40
C PRO A 122 2.65 -11.75 -18.28
N GLU A 123 2.65 -10.99 -19.38
CA GLU A 123 1.52 -10.91 -20.31
C GLU A 123 0.19 -10.52 -19.63
N GLY A 124 0.26 -9.89 -18.45
CA GLY A 124 -0.92 -9.50 -17.68
C GLY A 124 -1.65 -10.68 -17.01
N MET A 125 -0.93 -11.71 -16.58
CA MET A 125 -1.51 -12.90 -15.93
C MET A 125 -0.82 -13.27 -14.61
N VAL A 126 -1.58 -13.41 -13.53
CA VAL A 126 -1.11 -13.94 -12.23
C VAL A 126 -1.62 -15.37 -12.08
N GLY A 127 -0.83 -16.33 -12.56
CA GLY A 127 -1.29 -17.71 -12.69
C GLY A 127 -2.40 -17.80 -13.74
N ALA A 128 -3.59 -18.25 -13.34
CA ALA A 128 -4.76 -18.31 -14.22
C ALA A 128 -5.63 -17.05 -14.20
N LEU A 129 -5.30 -16.07 -13.34
CA LEU A 129 -6.10 -14.85 -13.15
C LEU A 129 -5.58 -13.73 -14.05
N VAL A 130 -6.51 -13.00 -14.67
CA VAL A 130 -6.19 -11.79 -15.42
C VAL A 130 -5.70 -10.72 -14.45
N ALA A 131 -4.60 -10.06 -14.82
CA ALA A 131 -4.07 -8.90 -14.13
C ALA A 131 -4.30 -7.62 -14.94
N SER A 132 -4.56 -6.52 -14.23
CA SER A 132 -4.74 -5.19 -14.81
C SER A 132 -3.88 -4.15 -14.10
N ARG A 133 -3.56 -3.08 -14.80
CA ARG A 133 -2.86 -1.93 -14.21
C ARG A 133 -3.86 -1.07 -13.43
N CYS A 134 -3.37 -0.31 -12.47
CA CYS A 134 -4.25 0.41 -11.54
C CYS A 134 -5.00 1.60 -12.17
N ASP A 135 -4.52 2.10 -13.32
CA ASP A 135 -5.14 3.16 -14.11
C ASP A 135 -6.20 2.65 -15.10
N SER A 136 -6.23 1.34 -15.33
CA SER A 136 -7.11 0.68 -16.29
C SER A 136 -7.60 -0.68 -15.75
N PRO A 137 -8.24 -0.70 -14.57
CA PRO A 137 -8.72 -1.94 -13.96
C PRO A 137 -9.80 -2.56 -14.85
N LYS A 138 -9.71 -3.88 -15.08
CA LYS A 138 -10.72 -4.66 -15.79
C LYS A 138 -11.61 -5.39 -14.79
N ASP A 139 -12.89 -5.53 -15.12
CA ASP A 139 -13.82 -6.33 -14.33
C ASP A 139 -13.32 -7.78 -14.19
N GLY A 140 -13.43 -8.32 -12.98
CA GLY A 140 -12.97 -9.67 -12.65
C GLY A 140 -11.45 -9.87 -12.69
N SER A 141 -10.65 -8.80 -12.73
CA SER A 141 -9.18 -8.89 -12.73
C SER A 141 -8.56 -8.46 -11.41
N VAL A 142 -7.38 -9.00 -11.13
CA VAL A 142 -6.54 -8.55 -10.01
C VAL A 142 -5.73 -7.32 -10.44
N VAL A 143 -5.62 -6.32 -9.59
CA VAL A 143 -4.74 -5.17 -9.90
C VAL A 143 -3.30 -5.55 -9.59
N VAL A 144 -2.38 -5.32 -10.54
CA VAL A 144 -0.93 -5.50 -10.32
C VAL A 144 -0.23 -4.25 -10.78
N ASP A 145 0.45 -3.56 -9.87
CA ASP A 145 1.16 -2.33 -10.20
C ASP A 145 2.32 -2.07 -9.24
N THR A 146 3.19 -1.12 -9.61
CA THR A 146 4.24 -0.67 -8.73
C THR A 146 3.66 0.09 -7.53
N ILE A 147 4.32 0.01 -6.37
CA ILE A 147 3.95 0.76 -5.16
C ILE A 147 3.80 2.25 -5.46
N ARG A 148 4.65 2.78 -6.35
CA ARG A 148 4.66 4.20 -6.74
C ARG A 148 3.38 4.59 -7.48
N ARG A 149 3.03 3.86 -8.54
CA ARG A 149 1.84 4.12 -9.36
C ARG A 149 0.54 3.87 -8.59
N PHE A 150 0.56 2.92 -7.65
CA PHE A 150 -0.59 2.63 -6.80
C PHE A 150 -0.78 3.66 -5.65
N LYS A 151 0.14 4.62 -5.49
CA LYS A 151 0.00 5.66 -4.46
C LYS A 151 -1.32 6.41 -4.64
N GLY A 152 -2.04 6.60 -3.54
CA GLY A 152 -3.34 7.28 -3.52
C GLY A 152 -4.52 6.36 -3.76
N LEU A 153 -4.29 5.13 -4.21
CA LEU A 153 -5.30 4.08 -4.31
C LEU A 153 -5.26 3.18 -3.06
N GLU A 154 -6.25 2.32 -2.91
CA GLU A 154 -6.36 1.35 -1.82
C GLU A 154 -7.18 0.14 -2.26
N ARG A 155 -6.97 -1.01 -1.60
CA ARG A 155 -7.78 -2.22 -1.80
C ARG A 155 -8.03 -2.94 -0.48
N PRO A 156 -9.17 -3.67 -0.37
CA PRO A 156 -9.43 -4.54 0.77
C PRO A 156 -8.28 -5.51 1.05
N VAL A 157 -7.78 -6.18 0.01
CA VAL A 157 -6.66 -7.13 0.12
C VAL A 157 -5.46 -6.64 -0.68
N VAL A 158 -4.29 -6.60 -0.04
CA VAL A 158 -3.03 -6.30 -0.70
C VAL A 158 -2.03 -7.43 -0.48
N ILE A 159 -1.40 -7.86 -1.58
CA ILE A 159 -0.27 -8.77 -1.58
C ILE A 159 0.98 -7.98 -1.98
N LEU A 160 1.94 -7.85 -1.06
CA LEU A 160 3.16 -7.09 -1.25
C LEU A 160 4.32 -8.03 -1.58
N ALA A 161 4.96 -7.82 -2.74
CA ALA A 161 6.25 -8.41 -3.05
C ALA A 161 7.35 -7.59 -2.36
N ALA A 162 7.79 -8.05 -1.19
CA ALA A 162 8.82 -7.42 -0.38
C ALA A 162 10.22 -7.91 -0.79
N THR A 163 10.71 -7.43 -1.92
CA THR A 163 12.11 -7.62 -2.34
C THR A 163 12.98 -6.47 -1.83
N THR A 164 14.30 -6.55 -2.02
CA THR A 164 15.26 -5.56 -1.53
C THR A 164 15.00 -4.14 -2.02
N GLU A 165 14.42 -3.98 -3.21
CA GLU A 165 14.12 -2.67 -3.79
C GLU A 165 13.12 -1.86 -2.95
N ILE A 166 12.30 -2.51 -2.10
CA ILE A 166 11.39 -1.78 -1.21
C ILE A 166 12.15 -0.93 -0.16
N GLY A 167 13.40 -1.31 0.14
CA GLY A 167 14.29 -0.58 1.04
C GLY A 167 15.03 0.59 0.39
N GLU A 168 14.99 0.73 -0.95
CA GLU A 168 15.69 1.81 -1.68
C GLU A 168 15.16 3.20 -1.35
N SER A 169 13.90 3.28 -0.92
CA SER A 169 13.29 4.52 -0.47
C SER A 169 12.61 4.29 0.87
N ARG A 170 12.96 5.16 1.81
CA ARG A 170 12.43 5.14 3.18
C ARG A 170 10.90 5.15 3.25
N GLU A 171 10.25 5.77 2.26
CA GLU A 171 8.80 5.97 2.25
C GLU A 171 8.04 4.84 1.57
N LEU A 172 8.71 3.98 0.79
CA LEU A 172 8.07 2.88 0.07
C LEU A 172 7.37 1.86 0.98
N PRO A 173 7.98 1.40 2.10
CA PRO A 173 7.31 0.47 3.01
C PRO A 173 6.01 1.05 3.56
N TYR A 174 6.04 2.31 4.01
CA TYR A 174 4.85 3.00 4.51
C TYR A 174 3.78 3.11 3.43
N VAL A 175 4.14 3.54 2.21
CA VAL A 175 3.19 3.66 1.11
C VAL A 175 2.59 2.30 0.79
N ALA A 176 3.40 1.25 0.66
CA ALA A 176 2.96 -0.09 0.31
C ALA A 176 1.99 -0.70 1.33
N ILE A 177 2.36 -0.70 2.62
CA ILE A 177 1.56 -1.30 3.69
C ILE A 177 0.24 -0.52 3.87
N SER A 178 0.28 0.81 3.77
CA SER A 178 -0.92 1.65 3.97
C SER A 178 -1.99 1.51 2.88
N ARG A 179 -1.72 0.81 1.76
CA ARG A 179 -2.70 0.55 0.70
C ARG A 179 -3.72 -0.54 1.07
N ALA A 180 -3.41 -1.35 2.07
CA ALA A 180 -4.20 -2.52 2.46
C ALA A 180 -5.27 -2.15 3.49
N CYS A 181 -6.56 -2.19 3.13
CA CYS A 181 -7.61 -1.78 4.07
C CYS A 181 -7.90 -2.87 5.12
N THR A 182 -8.08 -4.13 4.71
CA THR A 182 -8.57 -5.20 5.60
C THR A 182 -7.64 -6.39 5.75
N HIS A 183 -6.91 -6.77 4.70
CA HIS A 183 -5.96 -7.88 4.76
C HIS A 183 -4.68 -7.55 4.01
N LEU A 184 -3.54 -7.76 4.68
CA LEU A 184 -2.21 -7.60 4.12
C LEU A 184 -1.48 -8.94 4.14
N ILE A 185 -0.88 -9.27 3.00
CA ILE A 185 -0.01 -10.43 2.82
C ILE A 185 1.32 -9.92 2.29
N VAL A 186 2.42 -10.24 2.96
CA VAL A 186 3.77 -9.82 2.59
C VAL A 186 4.59 -11.05 2.24
N VAL A 187 5.16 -11.08 1.03
CA VAL A 187 5.95 -12.19 0.52
C VAL A 187 7.36 -11.71 0.19
N GLY A 188 8.38 -12.32 0.77
CA GLY A 188 9.76 -11.89 0.58
C GLY A 188 10.79 -12.69 1.37
N PRO A 189 12.08 -12.39 1.19
CA PRO A 189 13.17 -12.99 1.96
C PRO A 189 13.03 -12.76 3.48
N ALA A 190 13.50 -13.70 4.29
CA ALA A 190 13.28 -13.68 5.75
C ALA A 190 13.81 -12.41 6.44
N ASP A 191 14.98 -11.93 6.03
CA ASP A 191 15.60 -10.68 6.47
C ASP A 191 14.73 -9.47 6.14
N MET A 192 14.18 -9.41 4.93
CA MET A 192 13.28 -8.34 4.52
C MET A 192 11.97 -8.35 5.33
N LEU A 193 11.40 -9.53 5.60
CA LEU A 193 10.19 -9.64 6.41
C LEU A 193 10.44 -9.21 7.86
N LYS A 194 11.59 -9.57 8.45
CA LYS A 194 11.99 -9.12 9.79
C LYS A 194 12.14 -7.60 9.85
N TRP A 195 12.85 -7.02 8.88
CA TRP A 195 13.03 -5.58 8.78
C TRP A 195 11.70 -4.83 8.66
N LEU A 196 10.77 -5.30 7.82
CA LEU A 196 9.43 -4.70 7.67
C LEU A 196 8.60 -4.78 8.96
N ARG A 197 8.87 -5.78 9.83
CA ARG A 197 8.25 -5.94 11.15
C ARG A 197 8.96 -5.15 12.26
N GLY A 198 10.03 -4.42 11.95
CA GLY A 198 10.85 -3.73 12.95
C GLY A 198 11.58 -4.68 13.90
N GLN A 199 11.88 -5.91 13.43
CA GLN A 199 12.66 -6.91 14.15
C GLN A 199 14.10 -6.89 13.62
N GLU A 200 15.08 -6.65 14.49
CA GLU A 200 16.51 -6.86 14.21
C GLU A 200 16.90 -8.35 14.28
#